data_AF-A0A0J6CTD7-F1
#
_entry.id   AF-A0A0J6CTD7-F1
#
_cell.length_a   1.000
_cell.length_b   1.000
_cell.length_c   1.000
_cell.angle_alpha   90.00
_cell.angle_beta   90.00
_cell.angle_gamma   90.00
#
_symmetry.space_group_name_H-M   'P 1'
#
loop_
_entity.id
_entity.type
_entity.pdbx_description
1 polymer ?
#
loop_
_entity_poly.entity_id
_entity_poly.type
_entity_poly.pdbx_seq_one_letter_code
_entity_poly.pdbx_strand_id
1 'polypeptide(L)'
;MYIYMKRLRDAVKALSEEDLEEFISITRITLRKQFNKDLKPSYIKARLYDFLDGKDTSLVFLECYLQSLDAIHYKGALTALKRGEAKTSKTWRELMITITNDVALPIHIQKHLEDDQTSYELKILFKTIINYCEHIELDNFQDNLRITHRFLSIGKVNGR
;
A
#
# COMPACT_ATOMS: atom_id res chain seq x y z
N MET A 1 -7.48 -12.73 -23.02
CA MET A 1 -7.13 -11.30 -22.76
C MET A 1 -8.31 -10.50 -22.20
N TYR A 2 -9.50 -10.57 -22.81
CA TYR A 2 -10.69 -9.82 -22.40
C TYR A 2 -11.11 -10.00 -20.92
N ILE A 3 -11.09 -11.23 -20.42
CA ILE A 3 -11.43 -11.55 -19.01
C ILE A 3 -10.46 -10.89 -18.03
N TYR A 4 -9.15 -10.86 -18.34
CA TYR A 4 -8.14 -10.27 -17.47
C TYR A 4 -8.27 -8.74 -17.40
N MET A 5 -8.55 -8.08 -18.53
CA MET A 5 -8.77 -6.64 -18.57
C MET A 5 -10.03 -6.24 -17.81
N LYS A 6 -11.11 -7.02 -17.97
CA LYS A 6 -12.34 -6.82 -17.18
C LYS A 6 -12.06 -6.90 -15.68
N ARG A 7 -11.39 -7.97 -15.23
CA ARG A 7 -11.05 -8.15 -13.82
C ARG A 7 -10.15 -7.04 -13.28
N LEU A 8 -9.18 -6.58 -14.06
CA LEU A 8 -8.34 -5.44 -13.66
C LEU A 8 -9.18 -4.17 -13.47
N ARG A 9 -10.11 -3.87 -14.39
CA ARG A 9 -11.04 -2.73 -14.25
C ARG A 9 -11.91 -2.88 -13.01
N ASP A 10 -12.45 -4.06 -12.78
CA ASP A 10 -13.30 -4.35 -11.62
C ASP A 10 -12.53 -4.13 -10.30
N ALA A 11 -11.28 -4.60 -10.23
CA ALA A 11 -10.42 -4.41 -9.06
C ALA A 11 -10.12 -2.93 -8.78
N VAL A 12 -9.82 -2.15 -9.82
CA VAL A 12 -9.56 -0.71 -9.67
C VAL A 12 -10.83 0.08 -9.33
N LYS A 13 -11.99 -0.33 -9.84
CA LYS A 13 -13.30 0.26 -9.47
C LYS A 13 -13.67 0.01 -8.01
N ALA A 14 -13.15 -1.06 -7.43
CA ALA A 14 -13.42 -1.44 -6.04
C ALA A 14 -12.50 -0.76 -5.02
N LEU A 15 -11.52 0.05 -5.46
CA LEU A 15 -10.67 0.83 -4.57
C LEU A 15 -11.49 1.86 -3.79
N SER A 16 -11.07 2.12 -2.56
CA SER A 16 -11.59 3.27 -1.80
C SER A 16 -11.19 4.59 -2.47
N GLU A 17 -11.81 5.70 -2.10
CA GLU A 17 -11.45 7.01 -2.65
C GLU A 17 -9.99 7.37 -2.32
N GLU A 18 -9.55 7.07 -1.09
CA GLU A 18 -8.16 7.26 -0.64
C GLU A 18 -7.18 6.40 -1.46
N ASP A 19 -7.45 5.09 -1.59
CA ASP A 19 -6.60 4.19 -2.39
C ASP A 19 -6.56 4.60 -3.87
N LEU A 20 -7.67 5.12 -4.41
CA LEU A 20 -7.74 5.57 -5.80
C LEU A 20 -6.88 6.82 -6.04
N GLU A 21 -6.85 7.75 -5.08
CA GLU A 21 -5.96 8.92 -5.15
C GLU A 21 -4.49 8.50 -5.07
N GLU A 22 -4.16 7.61 -4.13
CA GLU A 22 -2.83 7.04 -4.01
C GLU A 22 -2.42 6.30 -5.29
N PHE A 23 -3.33 5.52 -5.88
CA PHE A 23 -3.13 4.81 -7.14
C PHE A 23 -2.75 5.76 -8.28
N ILE A 24 -3.47 6.87 -8.42
CA ILE A 24 -3.18 7.91 -9.43
C ILE A 24 -1.80 8.54 -9.18
N SER A 25 -1.47 8.81 -7.91
CA SER A 25 -0.18 9.38 -7.52
C SER A 25 0.98 8.45 -7.86
N ILE A 26 0.89 7.17 -7.51
CA ILE A 26 1.91 6.16 -7.80
C ILE A 26 2.02 5.93 -9.31
N THR A 27 0.90 5.90 -10.03
CA THR A 27 0.90 5.79 -11.50
C THR A 27 1.70 6.94 -12.12
N ARG A 28 1.49 8.17 -11.63
CA ARG A 28 2.24 9.36 -12.09
C ARG A 28 3.74 9.24 -11.80
N ILE A 29 4.10 8.83 -10.58
CA ILE A 29 5.50 8.66 -10.19
C ILE A 29 6.18 7.62 -11.09
N THR A 30 5.49 6.51 -11.36
CA THR A 30 5.98 5.42 -12.21
C THR A 30 6.16 5.88 -13.66
N LEU A 31 5.17 6.56 -14.23
CA LEU A 31 5.26 7.16 -15.57
C LEU A 31 6.44 8.11 -15.71
N ARG A 32 6.69 8.95 -14.70
CA ARG A 32 7.79 9.89 -14.69
C ARG A 32 9.14 9.18 -14.56
N LYS A 33 9.28 8.25 -13.62
CA LYS A 33 10.56 7.61 -13.29
C LYS A 33 11.00 6.55 -14.30
N GLN A 34 10.07 5.69 -14.73
CA GLN A 34 10.40 4.54 -15.57
C GLN A 34 10.23 4.82 -17.07
N PHE A 35 9.29 5.70 -17.42
CA PHE A 35 8.94 5.96 -18.83
C PHE A 35 9.26 7.39 -19.28
N ASN A 36 9.87 8.21 -18.41
CA ASN A 36 10.18 9.62 -18.66
C ASN A 36 8.98 10.44 -19.18
N LYS A 37 7.78 10.13 -18.70
CA LYS A 37 6.52 10.82 -19.05
C LYS A 37 6.04 11.66 -17.87
N ASP A 38 6.29 12.97 -17.94
CA ASP A 38 5.75 13.92 -16.95
C ASP A 38 4.36 14.39 -17.38
N LEU A 39 3.33 13.71 -16.86
CA LEU A 39 1.94 13.97 -17.19
C LEU A 39 1.23 14.64 -16.01
N LYS A 40 0.29 15.53 -16.34
CA LYS A 40 -0.57 16.19 -15.34
C LYS A 40 -1.49 15.15 -14.67
N PRO A 41 -1.79 15.29 -13.36
CA PRO A 41 -2.70 14.39 -12.66
C PRO A 41 -4.08 14.26 -13.33
N SER A 42 -4.62 15.38 -13.84
CA SER A 42 -5.92 15.40 -14.54
C SER A 42 -5.92 14.53 -15.81
N TYR A 43 -4.82 14.48 -16.55
CA TYR A 43 -4.67 13.63 -17.72
C TYR A 43 -4.65 12.15 -17.34
N ILE A 44 -3.89 11.80 -16.30
CA ILE A 44 -3.80 10.42 -15.79
C ILE A 44 -5.17 9.96 -15.30
N LYS A 45 -5.87 10.81 -14.54
CA LYS A 45 -7.23 10.54 -14.06
C LYS A 45 -8.21 10.33 -15.21
N ALA A 46 -8.16 11.16 -16.26
CA ALA A 46 -8.99 10.97 -17.45
C ALA A 46 -8.69 9.65 -18.17
N ARG A 47 -7.41 9.30 -18.34
CA ARG A 47 -6.99 8.01 -18.94
C ARG A 47 -7.39 6.80 -18.12
N LEU A 48 -7.39 6.95 -16.80
CA LEU A 48 -7.88 5.91 -15.91
C LEU A 48 -9.38 5.69 -16.11
N TYR A 49 -10.20 6.73 -16.08
CA TYR A 49 -11.64 6.60 -16.30
C TYR A 49 -11.98 6.05 -17.69
N ASP A 50 -11.30 6.52 -18.75
CA ASP A 50 -11.43 5.94 -20.09
C ASP A 50 -11.20 4.41 -20.06
N PHE A 51 -10.14 3.97 -19.36
CA PHE A 51 -9.85 2.55 -19.20
C PHE A 51 -10.93 1.81 -18.41
N LEU A 52 -11.44 2.40 -17.32
CA LEU A 52 -12.50 1.82 -16.49
C LEU A 52 -13.84 1.70 -17.24
N ASP A 53 -14.10 2.60 -18.19
CA ASP A 53 -15.29 2.61 -19.06
C ASP A 53 -15.17 1.63 -20.24
N GLY A 54 -14.07 0.89 -20.32
CA GLY A 54 -13.90 -0.16 -21.32
C GLY A 54 -13.09 0.25 -22.54
N LYS A 55 -12.63 1.51 -22.63
CA LYS A 55 -11.78 1.95 -23.74
C LYS A 55 -10.40 1.26 -23.67
N ASP A 56 -9.75 1.21 -24.82
CA ASP A 56 -8.39 0.69 -24.92
C ASP A 56 -7.41 1.62 -24.20
N THR A 57 -6.43 1.01 -23.55
CA THR A 57 -5.34 1.71 -22.89
C THR A 57 -4.01 1.29 -23.49
N SER A 58 -3.01 2.16 -23.42
CA SER A 58 -1.66 1.80 -23.88
C SER A 58 -1.01 0.80 -22.91
N LEU A 59 -0.11 -0.03 -23.43
CA LEU A 59 0.67 -0.97 -22.63
C LEU A 59 1.41 -0.30 -21.46
N VAL A 60 1.97 0.90 -21.69
CA VAL A 60 2.69 1.67 -20.66
C VAL A 60 1.77 2.02 -19.47
N PHE A 61 0.56 2.51 -19.76
CA PHE A 61 -0.40 2.80 -18.69
C PHE A 61 -0.87 1.52 -17.98
N LEU A 62 -1.07 0.44 -18.73
CA LEU A 62 -1.44 -0.84 -18.16
C LEU A 62 -0.37 -1.38 -17.19
N GLU A 63 0.90 -1.28 -17.56
CA GLU A 63 2.01 -1.67 -16.71
C GLU A 63 2.07 -0.82 -15.44
N CYS A 64 1.94 0.50 -15.57
CA CYS A 64 1.85 1.39 -14.42
C CYS A 64 0.67 1.04 -13.50
N TYR A 65 -0.50 0.71 -14.04
CA TYR A 65 -1.67 0.31 -13.24
C TYR A 65 -1.40 -0.95 -12.42
N LEU A 66 -0.73 -1.96 -13.01
CA LEU A 66 -0.35 -3.16 -12.28
C LEU A 66 0.66 -2.85 -11.18
N GLN A 67 1.69 -2.06 -11.48
CA GLN A 67 2.67 -1.65 -10.47
C GLN A 67 2.04 -0.84 -9.32
N SER A 68 1.10 0.05 -9.65
CA SER A 68 0.35 0.81 -8.64
C SER A 68 -0.50 -0.09 -7.74
N LEU A 69 -1.15 -1.12 -8.30
CA LEU A 69 -1.86 -2.10 -7.47
C LEU A 69 -0.93 -2.88 -6.55
N ASP A 70 0.26 -3.29 -7.03
CA ASP A 70 1.24 -4.00 -6.20
C ASP A 70 1.87 -3.11 -5.12
N ALA A 71 1.92 -1.79 -5.34
CA ALA A 71 2.41 -0.83 -4.37
C ALA A 71 1.41 -0.61 -3.23
N ILE A 72 0.11 -0.52 -3.54
CA ILE A 72 -0.95 -0.25 -2.55
C ILE A 72 -1.39 -1.54 -1.85
N HIS A 73 -1.42 -2.65 -2.57
CA HIS A 73 -1.88 -3.92 -2.04
C HIS A 73 -0.88 -5.02 -2.31
N TYR A 74 -0.64 -5.87 -1.31
CA TYR A 74 0.23 -7.02 -1.47
C TYR A 74 -0.22 -7.93 -2.62
N LYS A 75 0.62 -8.04 -3.66
CA LYS A 75 0.30 -8.78 -4.90
C LYS A 75 -0.99 -8.29 -5.56
N GLY A 76 -1.29 -6.99 -5.47
CA GLY A 76 -2.48 -6.37 -6.02
C GLY A 76 -2.67 -6.66 -7.50
N ALA A 77 -1.61 -6.56 -8.32
CA ALA A 77 -1.68 -6.85 -9.75
C ALA A 77 -2.12 -8.29 -10.04
N LEU A 78 -1.45 -9.25 -9.39
CA LEU A 78 -1.73 -10.67 -9.58
C LEU A 78 -3.15 -11.02 -9.13
N THR A 79 -3.60 -10.42 -8.03
CA THR A 79 -4.91 -10.68 -7.45
C THR A 79 -6.02 -10.05 -8.30
N ALA A 80 -5.81 -8.82 -8.78
CA ALA A 80 -6.71 -8.16 -9.71
C ALA A 80 -6.87 -8.99 -10.99
N LEU A 81 -5.79 -9.46 -11.61
CA LEU A 81 -5.87 -10.25 -12.85
C LEU A 81 -6.54 -11.62 -12.63
N LYS A 82 -6.31 -12.28 -11.49
CA LYS A 82 -6.86 -13.61 -11.21
C LYS A 82 -8.30 -13.59 -10.71
N ARG A 83 -8.66 -12.62 -9.87
CA ARG A 83 -9.90 -12.62 -9.09
C ARG A 83 -10.79 -11.40 -9.32
N GLY A 84 -10.26 -10.32 -9.89
CA GLY A 84 -10.99 -9.06 -10.01
C GLY A 84 -11.13 -8.30 -8.70
N GLU A 85 -10.24 -8.59 -7.74
CA GLU A 85 -10.24 -7.99 -6.41
C GLU A 85 -8.86 -7.35 -6.13
N ALA A 86 -8.88 -6.11 -5.67
CA ALA A 86 -7.75 -5.46 -5.00
C ALA A 86 -7.90 -5.77 -3.51
N LYS A 87 -7.30 -6.87 -3.05
CA LYS A 87 -7.56 -7.37 -1.69
C LYS A 87 -6.94 -6.42 -0.66
N THR A 88 -7.72 -5.96 0.30
CA THR A 88 -7.21 -5.43 1.57
C THR A 88 -6.44 -6.53 2.30
N SER A 89 -5.24 -6.19 2.79
CA SER A 89 -4.33 -7.10 3.50
C SER A 89 -5.09 -7.85 4.60
N LYS A 90 -5.23 -9.18 4.46
CA LYS A 90 -5.99 -10.00 5.43
C LYS A 90 -5.08 -10.64 6.48
N THR A 91 -3.77 -10.52 6.32
CA THR A 91 -2.80 -11.11 7.24
C THR A 91 -1.79 -10.08 7.69
N TRP A 92 -1.30 -10.29 8.91
CA TRP A 92 -0.20 -9.55 9.53
C TRP A 92 1.01 -9.33 8.62
N ARG A 93 1.41 -10.38 7.91
CA ARG A 93 2.54 -10.32 6.97
C ARG A 93 2.26 -9.36 5.82
N GLU A 94 1.05 -9.38 5.28
CA GLU A 94 0.64 -8.52 4.16
C GLU A 94 0.59 -7.06 4.61
N LEU A 95 0.04 -6.78 5.80
CA LEU A 95 0.04 -5.44 6.38
C LEU A 95 1.46 -4.91 6.56
N MET A 96 2.33 -5.69 7.22
CA MET A 96 3.73 -5.29 7.46
C MET A 96 4.50 -5.03 6.17
N ILE A 97 4.34 -5.88 5.14
CA ILE A 97 4.98 -5.65 3.85
C ILE A 97 4.45 -4.36 3.21
N THR A 98 3.14 -4.14 3.24
CA THR A 98 2.52 -2.95 2.63
C THR A 98 3.04 -1.67 3.27
N ILE A 99 3.07 -1.58 4.61
CA ILE A 99 3.51 -0.37 5.35
C ILE A 99 5.04 -0.16 5.38
N THR A 100 5.83 -1.16 4.98
CA THR A 100 7.31 -1.06 4.99
C THR A 100 7.91 -1.03 3.59
N ASN A 101 7.12 -1.18 2.54
CA ASN A 101 7.59 -1.19 1.16
C ASN A 101 8.20 0.15 0.71
N ASP A 102 7.76 1.26 1.32
CA ASP A 102 8.16 2.63 0.97
C ASP A 102 9.30 3.19 1.83
N VAL A 103 9.60 2.57 2.98
CA VAL A 103 10.63 3.04 3.92
C VAL A 103 11.71 1.98 4.12
N ALA A 104 12.90 2.24 3.55
CA ALA A 104 14.08 1.43 3.83
C ALA A 104 14.54 1.61 5.29
N LEU A 105 14.83 0.50 5.97
CA LEU A 105 15.39 0.54 7.32
C LEU A 105 16.78 1.20 7.30
N PRO A 106 17.10 2.06 8.28
CA PRO A 106 18.44 2.64 8.38
C PRO A 106 19.53 1.56 8.45
N ILE A 107 20.63 1.76 7.72
CA ILE A 107 21.72 0.76 7.57
C ILE A 107 22.27 0.29 8.92
N HIS A 108 22.36 1.18 9.92
CA HIS A 108 22.83 0.83 11.25
C HIS A 108 21.87 -0.09 12.01
N ILE A 109 20.56 -0.06 11.71
CA ILE A 109 19.55 -0.95 12.30
C ILE A 109 19.57 -2.31 11.60
N GLN A 110 19.83 -2.36 10.28
CA GLN A 110 19.80 -3.60 9.50
C GLN A 110 20.71 -4.68 10.08
N LYS A 111 21.90 -4.29 10.57
CA LYS A 111 22.85 -5.22 11.20
C LYS A 111 22.31 -5.86 12.48
N HIS A 112 21.44 -5.17 13.21
CA HIS A 112 20.81 -5.71 14.41
C HIS A 112 19.69 -6.70 14.08
N LEU A 113 19.18 -6.72 12.84
CA LEU A 113 18.11 -7.64 12.44
C LEU A 113 18.63 -9.03 12.06
N GLU A 114 19.94 -9.18 11.82
CA GLU A 114 20.60 -10.47 11.65
C GLU A 114 20.63 -11.28 12.96
N ASP A 115 20.42 -10.63 14.11
CA ASP A 115 20.26 -11.28 15.40
C ASP A 115 18.83 -11.79 15.60
N ASP A 116 18.71 -13.11 15.80
CA ASP A 116 17.41 -13.79 15.95
C ASP A 116 16.63 -13.29 17.17
N GLN A 117 17.32 -12.93 18.27
CA GLN A 117 16.68 -12.39 19.45
C GLN A 117 16.05 -11.03 19.17
N THR A 118 16.79 -10.13 18.52
CA THR A 118 16.28 -8.81 18.12
C THR A 118 15.08 -8.94 17.18
N SER A 119 15.16 -9.84 16.20
CA SER A 119 14.04 -10.16 15.31
C SER A 119 12.83 -10.72 16.06
N TYR A 120 13.05 -11.52 17.10
CA TYR A 120 11.99 -12.06 17.96
C TYR A 120 11.33 -10.97 18.82
N GLU A 121 12.12 -10.11 19.46
CA GLU A 121 11.61 -8.99 20.26
C GLU A 121 10.81 -7.99 19.42
N LEU A 122 11.26 -7.66 18.21
CA LEU A 122 10.51 -6.81 17.29
C LEU A 122 9.15 -7.44 16.94
N LYS A 123 9.10 -8.75 16.67
CA LYS A 123 7.84 -9.46 16.43
C LYS A 123 6.90 -9.38 17.64
N ILE A 124 7.42 -9.57 18.86
CA ILE A 124 6.64 -9.42 20.08
C ILE A 124 6.10 -7.99 20.18
N LEU A 125 6.95 -6.98 19.99
CA LEU A 125 6.57 -5.58 20.09
C LEU A 125 5.40 -5.24 19.15
N PHE A 126 5.52 -5.60 17.87
CA PHE A 126 4.44 -5.35 16.90
C PHE A 126 3.14 -6.06 17.29
N LYS A 127 3.23 -7.32 17.75
CA LYS A 127 2.06 -8.08 18.21
C LYS A 127 1.42 -7.41 19.43
N THR A 128 2.21 -6.99 20.40
CA THR A 128 1.74 -6.34 21.64
C THR A 128 1.05 -5.01 21.34
N ILE A 129 1.61 -4.18 20.45
CA ILE A 129 0.99 -2.90 20.04
C ILE A 129 -0.42 -3.13 19.51
N ILE A 130 -0.59 -4.06 18.57
CA ILE A 130 -1.90 -4.28 17.96
C ILE A 130 -2.86 -5.00 18.91
N ASN A 131 -2.39 -5.95 19.71
CA ASN A 131 -3.22 -6.58 20.74
C ASN A 131 -3.75 -5.55 21.74
N TYR A 132 -2.95 -4.54 22.07
CA TYR A 132 -3.41 -3.43 22.91
C TYR A 132 -4.46 -2.58 22.19
N CYS A 133 -4.30 -2.37 20.88
CA CYS A 133 -5.27 -1.61 20.10
C CYS A 133 -6.54 -2.38 19.79
N GLU A 134 -6.51 -3.72 19.80
CA GLU A 134 -7.59 -4.61 19.37
C GLU A 134 -8.93 -4.25 20.03
N HIS A 135 -9.89 -3.89 19.19
CA HIS A 135 -11.25 -3.59 19.64
C HIS A 135 -12.24 -3.87 18.50
N ILE A 136 -13.47 -4.29 18.86
CA ILE A 136 -14.53 -4.61 17.89
C ILE A 136 -15.02 -3.35 17.18
N GLU A 137 -15.24 -2.28 17.94
CA GLU A 137 -15.62 -0.96 17.42
C GLU A 137 -14.43 -0.22 16.83
N LEU A 138 -14.58 0.28 15.59
CA LEU A 138 -13.53 0.97 14.83
C LEU A 138 -13.01 2.22 15.54
N ASP A 139 -13.91 3.03 16.12
CA ASP A 139 -13.54 4.29 16.77
C ASP A 139 -12.59 4.03 17.95
N ASN A 140 -12.88 3.03 18.77
CA ASN A 140 -12.04 2.65 19.90
C ASN A 140 -10.70 2.03 19.43
N PHE A 141 -10.70 1.24 18.36
CA PHE A 141 -9.46 0.74 17.76
C PHE A 141 -8.55 1.89 17.30
N GLN A 142 -9.14 2.89 16.63
CA GLN A 142 -8.42 4.08 16.16
C GLN A 142 -7.92 4.95 17.32
N ASP A 143 -8.71 5.15 18.36
CA ASP A 143 -8.29 5.91 19.54
C ASP A 143 -7.18 5.20 20.31
N ASN A 144 -7.24 3.87 20.46
CA ASN A 144 -6.16 3.09 21.06
C ASN A 144 -4.87 3.17 20.23
N LEU A 145 -4.96 3.15 18.89
CA LEU A 145 -3.82 3.36 18.00
C LEU A 145 -3.19 4.75 18.23
N ARG A 146 -4.01 5.81 18.31
CA ARG A 146 -3.53 7.18 18.57
C ARG A 146 -2.85 7.31 19.93
N ILE A 147 -3.44 6.71 20.97
CA ILE A 147 -2.86 6.69 22.33
C ILE A 147 -1.52 5.96 22.31
N THR A 148 -1.45 4.80 21.68
CA THR A 148 -0.22 3.99 21.60
C THR A 148 0.88 4.72 20.85
N HIS A 149 0.55 5.33 19.71
CA HIS A 149 1.50 6.15 18.95
C HIS A 149 2.02 7.33 19.77
N ARG A 150 1.14 8.03 20.50
CA ARG A 150 1.55 9.10 21.42
C ARG A 150 2.49 8.58 22.48
N PHE A 151 2.15 7.48 23.15
CA PHE A 151 2.97 6.85 24.20
C PHE A 151 4.38 6.52 23.69
N LEU A 152 4.50 5.83 22.56
CA LEU A 152 5.79 5.49 21.95
C LEU A 152 6.59 6.72 21.50
N SER A 153 5.92 7.86 21.28
CA SER A 153 6.55 9.11 20.87
C SER A 153 7.02 9.99 22.04
N ILE A 154 6.58 9.74 23.28
CA ILE A 154 6.94 10.56 24.46
C ILE A 154 8.46 10.62 24.66
N GLY A 155 9.18 9.53 24.37
CA GLY A 155 10.63 9.45 24.51
C GLY A 155 11.43 10.28 23.50
N LYS A 156 10.83 10.73 22.39
CA LYS A 156 11.55 11.53 21.36
C LYS A 156 11.76 12.99 21.75
N VAL A 157 11.08 13.49 22.78
CA VAL A 157 11.17 14.89 23.22
C VAL A 157 12.39 15.17 24.11
N ASN A 158 12.96 14.14 24.74
CA ASN A 158 14.07 14.29 25.71
C ASN A 158 15.47 14.02 25.14
N GLY A 159 15.59 13.91 23.81
CA GLY A 159 16.88 13.80 23.12
C GLY A 159 17.38 15.15 22.61
N ARG A 160 17.72 16.06 23.52
CA ARG A 160 18.58 17.23 23.27
C ARG A 160 19.58 17.37 24.40
#